data_AF-A0A3D3T8F0-F1
#
_entry.id   AF-A0A3D3T8F0-F1
#
_cell.length_a   1.000
_cell.length_b   1.000
_cell.length_c   1.000
_cell.angle_alpha   90.00
_cell.angle_beta   90.00
_cell.angle_gamma   90.00
#
_symmetry.space_group_name_H-M   'P 1'
#
loop_
_entity.id
_entity.type
_entity.pdbx_description
1 polymer ?
#
loop_
_entity_poly.entity_id
_entity_poly.type
_entity_poly.pdbx_seq_one_letter_code
_entity_poly.pdbx_strand_id
1 'polypeptide(L)'
;MELAADESMILTWHKLNDDVQDRSMIAGLPGRAMRGVFQRAYQTAAQARPGFAQAVADGMERLRQLEQARSPQLDRVADAFAGILRSAVEPGMDGGRSRALGELLYHLGRWIYLIDAWDDLDEDCKAGRYNPLDARFQGRAKEERAYVETTLNHSLHRMGAAAQLICFDQWTHVVENVLYYGLPAVQKAVLDGTWNELQRKHKGENDR
;
A
#
# COMPACT_ATOMS: atom_id res chain seq x y z
N MET A 1 14.35 -5.79 13.20
CA MET A 1 14.72 -4.74 12.22
C MET A 1 14.51 -5.18 10.77
N GLU A 2 14.15 -6.44 10.49
CA GLU A 2 13.99 -6.95 9.12
C GLU A 2 12.59 -6.69 8.50
N LEU A 3 11.52 -6.67 9.30
CA LEU A 3 10.13 -6.44 8.82
C LEU A 3 9.91 -5.09 8.09
N ALA A 4 10.52 -4.01 8.57
CA ALA A 4 10.39 -2.69 7.93
C ALA A 4 11.06 -2.62 6.55
N ALA A 5 12.08 -3.47 6.32
CA ALA A 5 12.74 -3.59 5.03
C ALA A 5 11.83 -4.31 4.02
N ASP A 6 11.10 -5.34 4.46
CA ASP A 6 10.18 -6.15 3.66
C ASP A 6 8.90 -5.39 3.26
N GLU A 7 8.41 -4.48 4.09
CA GLU A 7 7.24 -3.63 3.77
C GLU A 7 7.59 -2.53 2.76
N SER A 8 8.76 -1.89 2.94
CA SER A 8 9.26 -0.86 2.02
C SER A 8 9.61 -1.43 0.63
N MET A 9 9.87 -2.73 0.57
CA MET A 9 10.22 -3.50 -0.61
C MET A 9 9.05 -3.62 -1.61
N ILE A 10 7.84 -3.90 -1.12
CA ILE A 10 6.64 -4.11 -1.94
C ILE A 10 6.16 -2.80 -2.57
N LEU A 11 6.19 -1.71 -1.79
CA LEU A 11 5.82 -0.37 -2.24
C LEU A 11 6.81 0.18 -3.29
N THR A 12 8.10 -0.13 -3.14
CA THR A 12 9.12 0.29 -4.11
C THR A 12 9.06 -0.51 -5.40
N TRP A 13 8.74 -1.81 -5.35
CA TRP A 13 8.61 -2.65 -6.54
C TRP A 13 7.42 -2.23 -7.42
N HIS A 14 6.28 -1.90 -6.82
CA HIS A 14 5.12 -1.38 -7.58
C HIS A 14 5.48 -0.08 -8.32
N LYS A 15 6.10 0.87 -7.61
CA LYS A 15 6.60 2.13 -8.17
C LYS A 15 7.68 1.92 -9.25
N LEU A 16 8.43 0.82 -9.18
CA LEU A 16 9.43 0.42 -10.18
C LEU A 16 8.79 -0.19 -11.44
N ASN A 17 7.63 -0.85 -11.32
CA ASN A 17 6.96 -1.55 -12.41
C ASN A 17 6.03 -0.62 -13.20
N ASP A 18 5.39 0.35 -12.53
CA ASP A 18 4.65 1.44 -13.20
C ASP A 18 5.58 2.30 -14.08
N ASP A 19 6.80 2.55 -13.60
CA ASP A 19 7.85 3.30 -14.31
C ASP A 19 8.34 2.62 -15.61
N VAL A 20 8.07 1.32 -15.80
CA VAL A 20 8.55 0.56 -16.97
C VAL A 20 7.49 0.44 -18.07
N GLN A 21 6.21 0.66 -17.74
CA GLN A 21 5.13 0.60 -18.74
C GLN A 21 4.63 1.97 -19.19
N ASP A 22 4.83 3.04 -18.41
CA ASP A 22 4.43 4.39 -18.83
C ASP A 22 5.63 5.30 -19.09
N ARG A 23 5.89 5.56 -20.38
CA ARG A 23 6.62 6.76 -20.80
C ARG A 23 5.73 7.98 -20.51
N SER A 24 5.67 8.43 -19.26
CA SER A 24 5.32 9.81 -18.99
C SER A 24 6.11 10.34 -17.79
N MET A 25 6.60 11.56 -17.99
CA MET A 25 7.61 12.26 -17.22
C MET A 25 7.24 12.44 -15.75
N ILE A 26 8.14 11.94 -14.88
CA ILE A 26 8.67 12.58 -13.67
C ILE A 26 7.96 13.91 -13.30
N ALA A 27 6.80 13.81 -12.63
CA ALA A 27 6.15 14.93 -11.99
C ALA A 27 6.12 14.70 -10.47
N GLY A 28 7.29 14.81 -9.86
CA GLY A 28 7.44 15.37 -8.52
C GLY A 28 7.15 14.49 -7.31
N LEU A 29 8.10 13.63 -6.90
CA LEU A 29 8.44 13.30 -5.50
C LEU A 29 9.77 12.53 -5.49
N PRO A 30 10.49 12.39 -4.35
CA PRO A 30 11.88 11.89 -4.28
C PRO A 30 12.02 10.38 -4.52
N GLY A 31 11.25 9.82 -5.47
CA GLY A 31 11.21 8.40 -5.82
C GLY A 31 12.54 7.85 -6.35
N ARG A 32 13.42 8.67 -6.93
CA ARG A 32 14.72 8.20 -7.45
C ARG A 32 15.77 7.93 -6.37
N ALA A 33 15.76 8.66 -5.25
CA ALA A 33 16.74 8.47 -4.17
C ALA A 33 16.37 7.29 -3.25
N MET A 34 15.07 7.06 -3.01
CA MET A 34 14.59 5.90 -2.25
C MET A 34 14.77 4.58 -3.02
N ARG A 35 14.64 4.60 -4.35
CA ARG A 35 14.79 3.42 -5.23
C ARG A 35 16.08 2.62 -5.00
N GLY A 36 17.22 3.29 -4.82
CA GLY A 36 18.53 2.64 -4.70
C GLY A 36 18.82 2.01 -3.33
N VAL A 37 18.24 2.56 -2.26
CA VAL A 37 18.39 2.02 -0.89
C VAL A 37 17.48 0.82 -0.69
N PHE A 38 16.25 0.88 -1.21
CA PHE A 38 15.27 -0.19 -1.06
C PHE A 38 15.48 -1.37 -2.02
N GLN A 39 16.08 -1.15 -3.21
CA GLN A 39 16.50 -2.27 -4.08
C GLN A 39 17.60 -3.12 -3.43
N ARG A 40 18.49 -2.50 -2.65
CA ARG A 40 19.47 -3.23 -1.84
C ARG A 40 18.79 -3.99 -0.70
N ALA A 41 17.84 -3.37 -0.01
CA ALA A 41 17.05 -4.03 1.03
C ALA A 41 16.26 -5.24 0.49
N TYR A 42 15.64 -5.12 -0.70
CA TYR A 42 15.00 -6.22 -1.43
C TYR A 42 15.98 -7.36 -1.68
N GLN A 43 17.15 -7.05 -2.26
CA GLN A 43 18.14 -8.07 -2.60
C GLN A 43 18.67 -8.77 -1.36
N THR A 44 18.88 -8.04 -0.27
CA THR A 44 19.31 -8.60 1.01
C THR A 44 18.23 -9.47 1.65
N ALA A 45 16.97 -9.02 1.69
CA ALA A 45 15.85 -9.80 2.23
C ALA A 45 15.52 -11.03 1.38
N ALA A 46 15.53 -10.90 0.05
CA ALA A 46 15.29 -12.01 -0.88
C ALA A 46 16.40 -13.07 -0.82
N GLN A 47 17.65 -12.67 -0.56
CA GLN A 47 18.75 -13.60 -0.30
C GLN A 47 18.63 -14.28 1.05
N ALA A 48 18.12 -13.59 2.07
CA ALA A 48 17.92 -14.15 3.40
C ALA A 48 16.70 -15.08 3.50
N ARG A 49 15.64 -14.85 2.69
CA ARG A 49 14.33 -15.51 2.82
C ARG A 49 13.72 -15.89 1.45
N PRO A 50 14.17 -17.01 0.83
CA PRO A 50 13.73 -17.41 -0.50
C PRO A 50 12.21 -17.66 -0.61
N GLY A 51 11.60 -18.20 0.46
CA GLY A 51 10.15 -18.45 0.49
C GLY A 51 9.31 -17.18 0.46
N PHE A 52 9.79 -16.10 1.10
CA PHE A 52 9.14 -14.80 1.04
C PHE A 52 9.25 -14.18 -0.37
N ALA A 53 10.44 -14.25 -0.97
CA ALA A 53 10.64 -13.76 -2.34
C ALA A 53 9.73 -14.46 -3.35
N GLN A 54 9.54 -15.77 -3.22
CA GLN A 54 8.61 -16.53 -4.06
C GLN A 54 7.15 -16.10 -3.82
N ALA A 55 6.73 -15.95 -2.57
CA ALA A 55 5.36 -15.52 -2.23
C ALA A 55 5.06 -14.12 -2.80
N VAL A 56 6.03 -13.20 -2.76
CA VAL A 56 5.92 -11.89 -3.38
C VAL A 56 5.80 -12.00 -4.89
N ALA A 57 6.64 -12.80 -5.55
CA ALA A 57 6.59 -13.00 -7.00
C ALA A 57 5.23 -13.57 -7.46
N ASP A 58 4.74 -14.60 -6.77
CA ASP A 58 3.45 -15.23 -7.08
C ASP A 58 2.27 -14.27 -6.86
N GLY A 59 2.31 -13.50 -5.78
CA GLY A 59 1.28 -12.50 -5.49
C GLY A 59 1.27 -11.36 -6.50
N MET A 60 2.45 -10.86 -6.91
CA MET A 60 2.57 -9.84 -7.95
C MET A 60 2.08 -10.34 -9.30
N GLU A 61 2.41 -11.57 -9.68
CA GLU A 61 1.93 -12.17 -10.93
C GLU A 61 0.40 -12.32 -10.92
N ARG A 62 -0.18 -12.72 -9.79
CA ARG A 62 -1.63 -12.79 -9.62
C ARG A 62 -2.30 -11.41 -9.71
N LEU A 63 -1.71 -10.38 -9.10
CA LEU A 63 -2.21 -9.01 -9.20
C LEU A 63 -2.21 -8.55 -10.65
N ARG A 64 -1.08 -8.73 -11.35
CA ARG A 64 -0.91 -8.39 -12.77
C ARG A 64 -1.96 -9.09 -13.65
N GLN A 65 -2.24 -10.36 -13.41
CA GLN A 65 -3.27 -11.10 -14.16
C GLN A 65 -4.67 -10.50 -13.95
N LEU A 66 -5.01 -10.08 -12.73
CA LEU A 66 -6.30 -9.46 -12.42
C LEU A 66 -6.44 -8.07 -13.08
N GLU A 67 -5.37 -7.30 -13.11
CA GLU A 67 -5.31 -5.97 -13.73
C GLU A 67 -5.39 -6.07 -15.26
N GLN A 68 -4.66 -7.01 -15.88
CA GLN A 68 -4.74 -7.28 -17.32
C GLN A 68 -6.12 -7.78 -17.74
N ALA A 69 -6.78 -8.57 -16.89
CA ALA A 69 -8.16 -8.98 -17.09
C ALA A 69 -9.17 -7.84 -16.85
N ARG A 70 -8.71 -6.64 -16.46
CA ARG A 70 -9.51 -5.47 -16.06
C ARG A 70 -10.64 -5.86 -15.09
N SER A 71 -10.30 -6.66 -14.09
CA SER A 71 -11.26 -7.23 -13.15
C SER A 71 -12.13 -6.12 -12.50
N PRO A 72 -13.46 -6.23 -12.53
CA PRO A 72 -14.35 -5.31 -11.80
C PRO A 72 -14.48 -5.68 -10.31
N GLN A 73 -13.89 -6.81 -9.89
CA GLN A 73 -13.98 -7.31 -8.51
C GLN A 73 -12.94 -6.62 -7.63
N LEU A 74 -13.24 -5.39 -7.18
CA LEU A 74 -12.36 -4.57 -6.34
C LEU A 74 -11.71 -5.34 -5.19
N ASP A 75 -12.51 -6.09 -4.43
CA ASP A 75 -12.03 -6.85 -3.27
C ASP A 75 -11.00 -7.91 -3.64
N ARG A 76 -11.13 -8.53 -4.81
CA ARG A 76 -10.23 -9.58 -5.28
C ARG A 76 -8.87 -9.03 -5.69
N VAL A 77 -8.86 -7.84 -6.26
CA VAL A 77 -7.61 -7.17 -6.67
C VAL A 77 -6.89 -6.62 -5.45
N ALA A 78 -7.62 -5.96 -4.55
CA ALA A 78 -7.08 -5.51 -3.26
C ALA A 78 -6.57 -6.68 -2.39
N ASP A 79 -7.27 -7.83 -2.39
CA ASP A 79 -6.83 -9.06 -1.71
C ASP A 79 -5.50 -9.58 -2.23
N ALA A 80 -5.27 -9.54 -3.56
CA ALA A 80 -4.02 -9.99 -4.15
C ALA A 80 -2.85 -9.14 -3.64
N PHE A 81 -2.96 -7.81 -3.65
CA PHE A 81 -1.92 -6.93 -3.13
C PHE A 81 -1.72 -7.08 -1.62
N ALA A 82 -2.81 -7.19 -0.86
CA ALA A 82 -2.78 -7.42 0.57
C ALA A 82 -2.09 -8.74 0.98
N GLY A 83 -2.28 -9.80 0.18
CA GLY A 83 -1.61 -11.07 0.36
C GLY A 83 -0.08 -10.96 0.24
N ILE A 84 0.42 -10.05 -0.60
CA ILE A 84 1.85 -9.78 -0.76
C ILE A 84 2.41 -9.21 0.55
N LEU A 85 1.78 -8.17 1.11
CA LEU A 85 2.23 -7.60 2.39
C LEU A 85 2.15 -8.60 3.53
N ARG A 86 1.06 -9.38 3.60
CA ARG A 86 0.91 -10.44 4.60
C ARG A 86 2.02 -11.50 4.52
N SER A 87 2.58 -11.75 3.35
CA SER A 87 3.64 -12.75 3.17
C SER A 87 4.95 -12.38 3.87
N ALA A 88 5.12 -11.12 4.29
CA ALA A 88 6.26 -10.68 5.09
C ALA A 88 6.28 -11.31 6.50
N VAL A 89 5.15 -11.85 6.96
CA VAL A 89 5.10 -12.53 8.27
C VAL A 89 5.88 -13.84 8.23
N GLU A 90 6.82 -13.97 9.17
CA GLU A 90 7.66 -15.15 9.30
C GLU A 90 6.87 -16.41 9.71
N PRO A 91 7.09 -17.56 9.03
CA PRO A 91 6.66 -18.85 9.55
C PRO A 91 7.41 -19.17 10.84
N GLY A 92 6.70 -19.45 11.94
CA GLY A 92 7.30 -19.88 13.22
C GLY A 92 7.29 -18.85 14.35
N MET A 93 6.76 -17.64 14.14
CA MET A 93 6.39 -16.76 15.24
C MET A 93 5.28 -17.39 16.10
N ASP A 94 5.25 -17.08 17.41
CA ASP A 94 4.18 -17.51 18.32
C ASP A 94 2.80 -17.25 17.69
N GLY A 95 1.96 -18.30 17.62
CA GLY A 95 0.88 -18.40 16.65
C GLY A 95 -0.17 -17.28 16.74
N GLY A 96 -0.38 -16.74 17.94
CA GLY A 96 -1.27 -15.59 18.15
C GLY A 96 -0.69 -14.29 17.58
N ARG A 97 0.59 -14.01 17.84
CA ARG A 97 1.28 -12.79 17.39
C ARG A 97 1.50 -12.79 15.88
N SER A 98 1.90 -13.93 15.31
CA SER A 98 2.06 -14.11 13.85
C SER A 98 0.76 -13.79 13.11
N ARG A 99 -0.36 -14.34 13.61
CA ARG A 99 -1.69 -14.10 13.04
C ARG A 99 -2.10 -12.63 13.12
N ALA A 100 -1.88 -11.99 14.26
CA ALA A 100 -2.19 -10.57 14.44
C ALA A 100 -1.37 -9.69 13.50
N LEU A 101 -0.07 -9.93 13.38
CA LEU A 101 0.80 -9.20 12.44
C LEU A 101 0.35 -9.41 10.99
N GLY A 102 -0.05 -10.64 10.64
CA GLY A 102 -0.56 -10.95 9.31
C GLY A 102 -1.86 -10.22 8.96
N GLU A 103 -2.78 -10.09 9.91
CA GLU A 103 -4.00 -9.30 9.73
C GLU A 103 -3.69 -7.81 9.59
N LEU A 104 -2.76 -7.28 10.40
CA LEU A 104 -2.31 -5.89 10.29
C LEU A 104 -1.75 -5.61 8.89
N LEU A 105 -0.81 -6.42 8.43
CA LEU A 105 -0.15 -6.24 7.13
C LEU A 105 -1.11 -6.44 5.95
N TYR A 106 -2.03 -7.40 6.06
CA TYR A 106 -3.07 -7.60 5.06
C TYR A 106 -3.95 -6.35 4.92
N HIS A 107 -4.47 -5.82 6.03
CA HIS A 107 -5.33 -4.64 5.98
C HIS A 107 -4.57 -3.36 5.61
N LEU A 108 -3.28 -3.27 5.95
CA LEU A 108 -2.41 -2.21 5.45
C LEU A 108 -2.30 -2.26 3.93
N GLY A 109 -2.06 -3.45 3.36
CA GLY A 109 -1.98 -3.62 1.91
C GLY A 109 -3.29 -3.25 1.22
N ARG A 110 -4.43 -3.71 1.74
CA ARG A 110 -5.74 -3.31 1.20
C ARG A 110 -5.95 -1.81 1.24
N TRP A 111 -5.58 -1.16 2.34
CA TRP A 111 -5.72 0.29 2.50
C TRP A 111 -4.84 1.04 1.49
N ILE A 112 -3.57 0.64 1.35
CA ILE A 112 -2.62 1.24 0.39
C ILE A 112 -3.15 1.11 -1.04
N TYR A 113 -3.55 -0.09 -1.45
CA TYR A 113 -4.03 -0.32 -2.81
C TYR A 113 -5.27 0.53 -3.15
N LEU A 114 -6.20 0.66 -2.21
CA LEU A 114 -7.43 1.41 -2.41
C LEU A 114 -7.23 2.93 -2.39
N ILE A 115 -6.35 3.45 -1.51
CA ILE A 115 -6.11 4.88 -1.42
C ILE A 115 -5.31 5.39 -2.63
N ASP A 116 -4.37 4.59 -3.13
CA ASP A 116 -3.59 4.85 -4.34
C ASP A 116 -4.50 4.88 -5.58
N ALA A 117 -5.36 3.86 -5.73
CA ALA A 117 -6.37 3.85 -6.78
C ALA A 117 -7.33 5.05 -6.74
N TRP A 118 -7.58 5.63 -5.56
CA TRP A 118 -8.38 6.87 -5.46
C TRP A 118 -7.58 8.11 -5.87
N ASP A 119 -6.33 8.24 -5.41
CA ASP A 119 -5.45 9.38 -5.75
C ASP A 119 -5.20 9.45 -7.27
N ASP A 120 -4.97 8.30 -7.90
CA ASP A 120 -4.66 8.20 -9.34
C ASP A 120 -5.90 8.13 -10.24
N LEU A 121 -7.12 8.06 -9.67
CA LEU A 121 -8.37 7.84 -10.41
C LEU A 121 -8.53 8.78 -11.62
N ASP A 122 -8.30 10.08 -11.42
CA ASP A 122 -8.46 11.06 -12.50
C ASP A 122 -7.40 10.94 -13.58
N GLU A 123 -6.17 10.56 -13.23
CA GLU A 123 -5.07 10.40 -14.17
C GLU A 123 -5.23 9.13 -14.98
N ASP A 124 -5.59 8.02 -14.33
CA ASP A 124 -5.83 6.73 -14.98
C ASP A 124 -7.00 6.78 -15.96
N CYS A 125 -8.12 7.41 -15.57
CA CYS A 125 -9.26 7.59 -16.45
C CYS A 125 -8.89 8.42 -17.69
N LYS A 126 -8.07 9.47 -17.55
CA LYS A 126 -7.60 10.29 -18.68
C LYS A 126 -6.62 9.55 -19.59
N ALA A 127 -5.75 8.72 -19.01
CA ALA A 127 -4.77 7.94 -19.74
C ALA A 127 -5.34 6.63 -20.33
N GLY A 128 -6.59 6.27 -20.00
CA GLY A 128 -7.20 5.01 -20.42
C GLY A 128 -6.60 3.77 -19.73
N ARG A 129 -5.86 3.98 -18.63
CA ARG A 129 -5.26 2.90 -17.84
C ARG A 129 -6.34 2.14 -17.05
N TYR A 130 -5.95 1.00 -16.50
CA TYR A 130 -6.83 0.27 -15.59
C TYR A 130 -6.78 0.93 -14.22
N ASN A 131 -7.95 1.30 -13.69
CA ASN A 131 -8.10 1.68 -12.31
C ASN A 131 -9.18 0.77 -11.67
N PRO A 132 -8.92 0.13 -10.52
CA PRO A 132 -9.84 -0.84 -9.95
C PRO A 132 -11.15 -0.21 -9.44
N LEU A 133 -11.14 1.06 -9.04
CA LEU A 133 -12.35 1.79 -8.65
C LEU A 133 -13.18 2.15 -9.88
N ASP A 134 -12.52 2.62 -10.95
CA ASP A 134 -13.18 2.87 -12.23
C ASP A 134 -13.82 1.59 -12.79
N ALA A 135 -13.10 0.47 -12.79
CA ALA A 135 -13.62 -0.82 -13.26
C ALA A 135 -14.80 -1.33 -12.41
N ARG A 136 -14.77 -1.10 -11.09
CA ARG A 136 -15.84 -1.51 -10.17
C ARG A 136 -17.12 -0.70 -10.34
N PHE A 137 -16.99 0.60 -10.58
CA PHE A 137 -18.08 1.58 -10.59
C PHE A 137 -18.41 2.14 -11.97
N GLN A 138 -17.74 1.68 -13.02
CA GLN A 138 -17.98 2.04 -14.42
C GLN A 138 -17.93 3.56 -14.64
N GLY A 139 -16.84 4.22 -14.22
CA GLY A 139 -16.69 5.68 -14.32
C GLY A 139 -17.35 6.50 -13.22
N ARG A 140 -18.10 5.88 -12.31
CA ARG A 140 -18.85 6.58 -11.24
C ARG A 140 -18.19 6.49 -9.86
N ALA A 141 -16.90 6.17 -9.80
CA ALA A 141 -16.18 5.99 -8.54
C ALA A 141 -16.28 7.20 -7.59
N LYS A 142 -16.29 8.43 -8.13
CA LYS A 142 -16.45 9.66 -7.32
C LYS A 142 -17.83 9.78 -6.66
N GLU A 143 -18.88 9.31 -7.32
CA GLU A 143 -20.24 9.28 -6.76
C GLU A 143 -20.33 8.28 -5.59
N GLU A 144 -19.51 7.23 -5.65
CA GLU A 144 -19.41 6.17 -4.66
C GLU A 144 -18.32 6.44 -3.60
N ARG A 145 -17.94 7.72 -3.38
CA ARG A 145 -16.95 8.12 -2.36
C ARG A 145 -17.24 7.50 -0.99
N ALA A 146 -18.50 7.48 -0.57
CA ALA A 146 -18.91 6.93 0.72
C ALA A 146 -18.60 5.43 0.85
N TYR A 147 -18.74 4.66 -0.24
CA TYR A 147 -18.37 3.26 -0.27
C TYR A 147 -16.85 3.09 -0.10
N VAL A 148 -16.06 3.87 -0.84
CA VAL A 148 -14.59 3.79 -0.80
C VAL A 148 -14.09 4.16 0.60
N GLU A 149 -14.59 5.26 1.15
CA GLU A 149 -14.28 5.71 2.51
C GLU A 149 -14.66 4.65 3.56
N THR A 150 -15.83 4.02 3.44
CA THR A 150 -16.25 2.92 4.33
C THR A 150 -15.31 1.73 4.24
N THR A 151 -14.87 1.37 3.04
CA THR A 151 -13.96 0.24 2.81
C THR A 151 -12.57 0.52 3.37
N LEU A 152 -12.06 1.76 3.21
CA LEU A 152 -10.80 2.20 3.79
C LEU A 152 -10.86 2.22 5.32
N ASN A 153 -11.94 2.76 5.90
CA ASN A 153 -12.17 2.77 7.34
C ASN A 153 -12.26 1.36 7.92
N HIS A 154 -12.86 0.41 7.20
CA HIS A 154 -12.87 -0.99 7.61
C HIS A 154 -11.44 -1.53 7.76
N SER A 155 -10.57 -1.27 6.77
CA SER A 155 -9.16 -1.68 6.84
C SER A 155 -8.42 -0.99 8.01
N LEU A 156 -8.64 0.31 8.23
CA LEU A 156 -8.06 1.02 9.38
C LEU A 156 -8.47 0.40 10.72
N HIS A 157 -9.76 0.13 10.93
CA HIS A 157 -10.25 -0.47 12.16
C HIS A 157 -9.69 -1.88 12.38
N ARG A 158 -9.57 -2.66 11.31
CA ARG A 158 -9.00 -4.02 11.38
C ARG A 158 -7.51 -4.00 11.68
N MET A 159 -6.75 -3.06 11.11
CA MET A 159 -5.34 -2.83 11.47
C MET A 159 -5.22 -2.45 12.95
N GLY A 160 -6.01 -1.50 13.43
CA GLY A 160 -6.01 -1.09 14.84
C GLY A 160 -6.32 -2.24 15.78
N ALA A 161 -7.37 -3.02 15.49
CA ALA A 161 -7.74 -4.19 16.29
C ALA A 161 -6.64 -5.27 16.31
N ALA A 162 -5.98 -5.52 15.18
CA ALA A 162 -4.86 -6.45 15.10
C ALA A 162 -3.62 -5.94 15.86
N ALA A 163 -3.33 -4.63 15.78
CA ALA A 163 -2.22 -4.00 16.47
C ALA A 163 -2.30 -4.16 18.00
N GLN A 164 -3.51 -4.12 18.58
CA GLN A 164 -3.72 -4.32 20.02
C GLN A 164 -3.31 -5.73 20.52
N LEU A 165 -3.19 -6.70 19.61
CA LEU A 165 -2.76 -8.07 19.93
C LEU A 165 -1.25 -8.27 19.77
N ILE A 166 -0.51 -7.22 19.41
CA ILE A 166 0.93 -7.28 19.14
C ILE A 166 1.67 -6.45 20.19
N CYS A 167 2.66 -7.05 20.85
CA CYS A 167 3.61 -6.29 21.65
C CYS A 167 4.65 -5.64 20.73
N PHE A 168 4.62 -4.31 20.63
CA PHE A 168 5.60 -3.50 19.90
C PHE A 168 6.69 -2.92 20.80
N ASP A 169 6.66 -3.26 22.10
CA ASP A 169 7.60 -2.79 23.12
C ASP A 169 7.72 -1.25 23.07
N GLN A 170 8.95 -0.73 22.96
CA GLN A 170 9.24 0.70 22.89
C GLN A 170 8.62 1.44 21.68
N TRP A 171 8.15 0.72 20.66
CA TRP A 171 7.59 1.29 19.43
C TRP A 171 6.07 1.45 19.46
N THR A 172 5.41 0.98 20.53
CA THR A 172 3.94 1.00 20.66
C THR A 172 3.36 2.37 20.32
N HIS A 173 3.85 3.44 20.96
CA HIS A 173 3.36 4.79 20.70
C HIS A 173 3.58 5.28 19.26
N VAL A 174 4.67 4.88 18.61
CA VAL A 174 4.94 5.24 17.22
C VAL A 174 3.95 4.56 16.28
N VAL A 175 3.72 3.25 16.49
CA VAL A 175 2.77 2.47 15.69
C VAL A 175 1.35 2.98 15.89
N GLU A 176 0.93 3.23 17.13
CA GLU A 176 -0.38 3.80 17.44
C GLU A 176 -0.57 5.17 16.80
N ASN A 177 0.45 6.03 16.84
CA ASN A 177 0.37 7.34 16.20
C ASN A 177 0.18 7.24 14.69
N VAL A 178 0.89 6.32 14.04
CA VAL A 178 0.70 6.06 12.60
C VAL A 178 -0.71 5.54 12.32
N LEU A 179 -1.18 4.54 13.06
CA LEU A 179 -2.46 3.89 12.79
C LEU A 179 -3.68 4.77 13.11
N TYR A 180 -3.65 5.53 14.21
CA TYR A 180 -4.80 6.29 14.69
C TYR A 180 -4.81 7.75 14.27
N TYR A 181 -3.66 8.32 13.90
CA TYR A 181 -3.59 9.73 13.48
C TYR A 181 -2.99 9.88 12.07
N GLY A 182 -1.89 9.19 11.78
CA GLY A 182 -1.20 9.28 10.50
C GLY A 182 -2.05 8.83 9.32
N LEU A 183 -2.42 7.54 9.27
CA LEU A 183 -3.19 6.97 8.16
C LEU A 183 -4.57 7.64 7.99
N PRO A 184 -5.34 7.92 9.05
CA PRO A 184 -6.61 8.66 8.90
C PRO A 184 -6.43 10.07 8.34
N ALA A 185 -5.36 10.79 8.73
CA ALA A 185 -5.08 12.11 8.19
C ALA A 185 -4.71 12.06 6.70
N VAL A 186 -3.87 11.11 6.29
CA VAL A 186 -3.53 10.88 4.88
C VAL A 186 -4.77 10.50 4.08
N GLN A 187 -5.57 9.55 4.58
CA GLN A 187 -6.81 9.14 3.94
C GLN A 187 -7.74 10.33 3.68
N LYS A 188 -7.96 11.16 4.71
CA LYS A 188 -8.79 12.36 4.57
C LYS A 188 -8.23 13.32 3.52
N ALA A 189 -6.93 13.59 3.58
CA ALA A 189 -6.27 14.48 2.64
C ALA A 189 -6.41 14.02 1.19
N VAL A 190 -6.24 12.73 0.92
CA VAL A 190 -6.38 12.12 -0.42
C VAL A 190 -7.84 12.13 -0.87
N LEU A 191 -8.79 11.71 -0.02
CA LEU A 191 -10.22 11.72 -0.35
C LEU A 191 -10.77 13.13 -0.61
N ASP A 192 -10.18 14.15 0.01
CA ASP A 192 -10.54 15.56 -0.16
C ASP A 192 -9.72 16.24 -1.28
N GLY A 193 -8.76 15.55 -1.90
CA GLY A 193 -7.91 16.08 -2.97
C GLY A 193 -6.87 17.14 -2.52
N THR A 194 -6.61 17.25 -1.21
CA THR A 194 -5.70 18.24 -0.62
C THR A 194 -4.29 17.70 -0.35
N TRP A 195 -4.05 16.43 -0.64
CA TRP A 195 -2.79 15.73 -0.41
C TRP A 195 -1.57 16.43 -1.04
N ASN A 196 -1.70 16.85 -2.31
CA ASN A 196 -0.65 17.56 -3.04
C ASN A 196 -0.27 18.92 -2.40
N GLU A 197 -1.19 19.59 -1.72
CA GLU A 197 -0.91 20.86 -1.02
C GLU A 197 -0.17 20.63 0.30
N LEU A 198 -0.53 19.57 1.03
CA LEU A 198 0.14 19.18 2.27
C LEU A 198 1.60 18.78 2.02
N GLN A 199 1.86 18.03 0.95
CA GLN A 199 3.23 17.66 0.58
C GLN A 199 4.10 18.88 0.22
N ARG A 200 3.51 19.89 -0.44
CA ARG A 200 4.21 21.14 -0.77
C ARG A 200 4.55 21.97 0.48
N LYS A 201 3.66 22.03 1.47
CA LYS A 201 3.91 22.73 2.74
C LYS A 201 5.05 22.11 3.55
N HIS A 202 5.03 20.78 3.73
CA HIS A 202 6.10 20.09 4.47
C HIS A 202 7.47 20.21 3.80
N LYS A 203 7.52 20.23 2.46
CA LYS A 203 8.78 20.40 1.73
C LYS A 203 9.34 21.82 1.85
N GLY A 204 8.49 22.83 1.97
CA GLY A 204 8.90 24.23 2.19
C GLY A 204 9.33 24.55 3.63
N GLU A 205 8.95 23.73 4.62
CA GLU A 205 9.38 23.86 6.01
C GLU A 205 10.73 23.18 6.29
N ASN A 206 11.07 22.13 5.54
CA ASN A 206 12.32 21.38 5.71
C ASN A 206 13.52 22.00 4.96
N ASP A 207 13.28 23.07 4.18
CA ASP A 207 14.28 23.89 3.48
C ASP A 207 14.58 25.22 4.22
N ARG A 208 14.17 25.36 5.49
CA ARG A 208 14.48 26.49 6.39
C ARG A 208 15.19 26.02 7.65
#